data_AF-A0A6P2G0T1-F1
#
_entry.id   AF-A0A6P2G0T1-F1
#
_cell.length_a   1.000
_cell.length_b   1.000
_cell.length_c   1.000
_cell.angle_alpha   90.00
_cell.angle_beta   90.00
_cell.angle_gamma   90.00
#
_symmetry.space_group_name_H-M   'P 1'
#
loop_
_entity.id
_entity.type
_entity.pdbx_description
1 polymer ?
#
loop_
_entity_poly.entity_id
_entity_poly.type
_entity_poly.pdbx_seq_one_letter_code
_entity_poly.pdbx_strand_id
1 'polypeptide(L)'
;MRPSAIEAGNAGARLNDNVSMRFLIFILVGMALLASILWLGDKITLQGERTVYTVDCQQGSWQGQRCNGRMVAAHRVRFRILKAHREVLVWNAGGSETSGKFTDCEIKDGRNWKCQLRPDAPSTVTHQMVHGQPIPDPASGKPLHTVAKWHWWLLRWGLSLGHEAGP
;
A
#
# COMPACT_ATOMS: atom_id res chain seq x y z
N MET A 1 -42.40 -40.69 41.20
CA MET A 1 -41.08 -40.01 41.17
C MET A 1 -41.10 -38.99 40.03
N ARG A 2 -41.04 -37.69 40.36
CA ARG A 2 -40.95 -36.61 39.36
C ARG A 2 -39.46 -36.25 39.19
N PRO A 3 -38.91 -36.21 37.97
CA PRO A 3 -37.56 -35.71 37.77
C PRO A 3 -37.51 -34.21 38.10
N SER A 4 -36.50 -33.83 38.87
CA SER A 4 -36.25 -32.47 39.36
C SER A 4 -35.84 -31.55 38.21
N ALA A 5 -36.38 -30.33 38.18
CA ALA A 5 -36.14 -29.32 37.14
C ALA A 5 -34.67 -28.88 36.94
N ILE A 6 -33.73 -29.40 37.72
CA ILE A 6 -32.31 -29.01 37.69
C ILE A 6 -31.55 -29.68 36.52
N GLU A 7 -31.98 -30.85 36.04
CA GLU A 7 -31.31 -31.51 34.89
C GLU A 7 -31.61 -30.84 33.54
N ALA A 8 -32.74 -30.13 33.41
CA ALA A 8 -33.10 -29.44 32.17
C ALA A 8 -32.28 -28.15 31.93
N GLY A 9 -31.81 -27.48 33.00
CA GLY A 9 -31.04 -26.23 32.90
C GLY A 9 -29.62 -26.41 32.36
N ASN A 10 -28.98 -27.55 32.68
CA ASN A 10 -27.57 -27.79 32.32
C ASN A 10 -27.38 -28.20 30.85
N ALA A 11 -28.40 -28.77 30.20
CA ALA A 11 -28.36 -29.12 28.78
C ALA A 11 -28.50 -27.88 27.88
N GLY A 12 -29.30 -26.89 28.28
CA GLY A 12 -29.51 -25.64 27.53
C GLY A 12 -28.27 -24.75 27.47
N ALA A 13 -27.49 -24.67 28.55
CA ALA A 13 -26.27 -23.87 28.61
C ALA A 13 -25.16 -24.39 27.67
N ARG A 14 -24.92 -25.71 27.63
CA ARG A 14 -23.86 -26.33 26.80
C ARG A 14 -24.17 -26.34 25.29
N LEU A 15 -25.44 -26.36 24.89
CA LEU A 15 -25.85 -26.27 23.48
C LEU A 15 -25.69 -24.84 22.95
N ASN A 16 -25.94 -23.84 23.81
CA ASN A 16 -25.83 -22.43 23.44
C ASN A 16 -24.37 -21.96 23.31
N ASP A 17 -23.44 -22.54 24.08
CA ASP A 17 -22.01 -22.21 24.02
C ASP A 17 -21.36 -22.58 22.68
N ASN A 18 -21.70 -23.73 22.08
CA ASN A 18 -21.08 -24.17 20.83
C ASN A 18 -21.57 -23.38 19.61
N VAL A 19 -22.85 -22.99 19.59
CA VAL A 19 -23.41 -22.14 18.52
C VAL A 19 -22.89 -20.71 18.66
N SER A 20 -22.89 -20.17 19.89
CA SER A 20 -22.39 -18.82 20.17
C SER A 20 -20.87 -18.72 19.92
N MET A 21 -20.10 -19.75 20.26
CA MET A 21 -18.65 -19.79 19.99
C MET A 21 -18.32 -19.94 18.51
N ARG A 22 -19.05 -20.77 17.75
CA ARG A 22 -18.90 -20.85 16.30
C ARG A 22 -19.24 -19.53 15.62
N PHE A 23 -20.30 -18.87 16.06
CA PHE A 23 -20.71 -17.56 15.54
C PHE A 23 -19.66 -16.49 15.84
N LEU A 24 -19.12 -16.46 17.05
CA LEU A 24 -17.99 -15.61 17.42
C LEU A 24 -16.75 -15.87 16.57
N ILE A 25 -16.41 -17.13 16.31
CA ILE A 25 -15.29 -17.49 15.42
C ILE A 25 -15.52 -16.95 14.01
N PHE A 26 -16.72 -17.13 13.44
CA PHE A 26 -17.05 -16.58 12.12
C PHE A 26 -16.97 -15.06 12.08
N ILE A 27 -17.45 -14.36 13.11
CA ILE A 27 -17.33 -12.90 13.23
C ILE A 27 -15.85 -12.48 13.29
N LEU A 28 -15.04 -13.14 14.12
CA LEU A 28 -13.61 -12.82 14.25
C LEU A 28 -12.85 -13.07 12.94
N VAL A 29 -13.11 -14.19 12.27
CA VAL A 29 -12.53 -14.50 10.95
C VAL A 29 -12.97 -13.48 9.91
N GLY A 30 -14.25 -13.12 9.89
CA GLY A 30 -14.77 -12.08 9.00
C GLY A 30 -14.12 -10.72 9.23
N MET A 31 -13.97 -10.29 10.49
CA MET A 31 -13.27 -9.05 10.83
C MET A 31 -11.79 -9.09 10.45
N ALA A 32 -11.11 -10.22 10.67
CA ALA A 32 -9.71 -10.40 10.27
C ALA A 32 -9.53 -10.31 8.75
N LEU A 33 -10.44 -10.92 7.97
CA LEU A 33 -10.45 -10.81 6.52
C LEU A 33 -10.68 -9.37 6.05
N LEU A 34 -11.67 -8.66 6.62
CA LEU A 34 -11.91 -7.24 6.28
C LEU A 34 -10.72 -6.35 6.64
N ALA A 35 -10.14 -6.52 7.83
CA ALA A 35 -8.97 -5.77 8.25
C ALA A 35 -7.76 -6.02 7.32
N SER A 36 -7.54 -7.26 6.92
CA SER A 36 -6.46 -7.60 5.98
C SER A 36 -6.69 -6.99 4.59
N ILE A 37 -7.92 -7.01 4.06
CA ILE A 37 -8.27 -6.35 2.78
C ILE A 37 -8.06 -4.83 2.87
N LEU A 38 -8.49 -4.19 3.95
CA LEU A 38 -8.32 -2.75 4.16
C LEU A 38 -6.85 -2.34 4.28
N TRP A 39 -6.03 -3.20 4.91
CA TRP A 39 -4.58 -3.00 5.04
C TRP A 39 -3.82 -3.27 3.73
N LEU A 40 -4.29 -4.24 2.93
CA LEU A 40 -3.74 -4.56 1.62
C LEU A 40 -4.09 -3.48 0.58
N GLY A 41 -5.27 -2.87 0.68
CA GLY A 41 -5.77 -1.86 -0.25
C GLY A 41 -5.23 -0.44 -0.04
N ASP A 42 -4.25 -0.23 0.84
CA ASP A 42 -3.65 1.09 1.13
C ASP A 42 -4.67 2.19 1.54
N LYS A 43 -5.86 1.81 2.02
CA LYS A 43 -6.89 2.79 2.45
C LYS A 43 -6.59 3.38 3.83
N ILE A 44 -5.95 2.59 4.71
CA ILE A 44 -5.49 2.99 6.05
C ILE A 44 -4.00 3.39 5.97
N THR A 45 -3.67 4.36 5.12
CA THR A 45 -2.39 5.08 5.26
C THR A 45 -2.66 6.31 6.11
N LEU A 46 -1.81 6.58 7.11
CA LEU A 46 -1.84 7.81 7.91
C LEU A 46 -2.04 9.01 6.98
N GLN A 47 -3.01 9.88 7.26
CA GLN A 47 -3.30 11.00 6.38
C GLN A 47 -2.06 11.87 6.25
N GLY A 48 -1.44 11.85 5.07
CA GLY A 48 -0.20 12.56 4.81
C GLY A 48 1.04 11.68 4.66
N GLU A 49 0.95 10.35 4.68
CA GLU A 49 2.04 9.49 4.23
C GLU A 49 1.59 8.56 3.09
N ARG A 50 2.43 8.40 2.07
CA ARG A 50 2.18 7.54 0.93
C ARG A 50 3.45 6.78 0.55
N THR A 51 3.34 5.46 0.35
CA THR A 51 4.41 4.64 -0.21
C THR A 51 4.07 4.28 -1.65
N VAL A 52 4.98 4.54 -2.56
CA VAL A 52 4.97 4.08 -3.94
C VAL A 52 5.86 2.84 -4.05
N TYR A 53 5.35 1.80 -4.69
CA TYR A 53 6.03 0.54 -4.89
C TYR A 53 6.54 0.49 -6.34
N THR A 54 7.85 0.62 -6.54
CA THR A 54 8.45 0.63 -7.88
C THR A 54 8.90 -0.78 -8.26
N VAL A 55 9.01 -1.00 -9.57
CA VAL A 55 9.50 -2.25 -10.16
C VAL A 55 10.59 -1.96 -11.17
N ASP A 56 11.44 -2.95 -11.38
CA ASP A 56 12.49 -2.93 -12.39
C ASP A 56 12.34 -4.11 -13.35
N CYS A 57 12.88 -4.00 -14.55
CA CYS A 57 12.88 -5.04 -15.56
C CYS A 57 14.30 -5.60 -15.71
N GLN A 58 14.57 -6.73 -15.06
CA GLN A 58 15.86 -7.41 -15.18
C GLN A 58 15.88 -8.32 -16.40
N GLN A 59 17.06 -8.46 -17.01
CA GLN A 59 17.28 -9.31 -18.18
C GLN A 59 16.34 -8.95 -19.36
N GLY A 60 16.01 -7.66 -19.48
CA GLY A 60 15.10 -7.14 -20.49
C GLY A 60 15.09 -5.62 -20.49
N SER A 61 14.08 -5.07 -21.16
CA SER A 61 13.79 -3.65 -21.27
C SER A 61 12.29 -3.39 -21.20
N TRP A 62 11.95 -2.16 -20.81
CA TRP A 62 10.58 -1.69 -20.81
C TRP A 62 10.15 -1.30 -22.22
N GLN A 63 9.00 -1.81 -22.66
CA GLN A 63 8.25 -1.39 -23.82
C GLN A 63 6.97 -0.72 -23.34
N GLY A 64 7.04 0.60 -23.11
CA GLY A 64 6.00 1.32 -22.40
C GLY A 64 5.86 0.80 -20.97
N GLN A 65 4.69 0.30 -20.59
CA GLN A 65 4.45 -0.30 -19.28
C GLN A 65 4.76 -1.80 -19.22
N ARG A 66 5.20 -2.43 -20.32
CA ARG A 66 5.44 -3.88 -20.36
C ARG A 66 6.93 -4.20 -20.27
N CYS A 67 7.34 -5.05 -19.35
CA CYS A 67 8.67 -5.61 -19.24
C CYS A 67 8.77 -6.88 -20.11
N ASN A 68 9.74 -6.95 -21.01
CA ASN A 68 9.98 -8.15 -21.84
C ASN A 68 10.92 -9.18 -21.18
N GLY A 69 11.48 -8.85 -20.02
CA GLY A 69 12.32 -9.73 -19.21
C GLY A 69 11.63 -10.16 -17.93
N ARG A 70 12.39 -10.24 -16.84
CA ARG A 70 11.88 -10.54 -15.51
C ARG A 70 11.57 -9.26 -14.75
N MET A 71 10.29 -9.03 -14.48
CA MET A 71 9.87 -7.96 -13.56
C MET A 71 10.27 -8.34 -12.13
N VAL A 72 10.89 -7.39 -11.42
CA VAL A 72 11.32 -7.57 -10.04
C VAL A 72 10.90 -6.39 -9.18
N ALA A 73 10.70 -6.65 -7.89
CA ALA A 73 10.47 -5.60 -6.90
C ALA A 73 11.71 -4.71 -6.75
N ALA A 74 11.56 -3.41 -6.99
CA ALA A 74 12.62 -2.43 -6.79
C ALA A 74 12.48 -1.73 -5.43
N HIS A 75 13.06 -0.53 -5.27
CA HIS A 75 12.94 0.24 -4.04
C HIS A 75 11.48 0.69 -3.80
N ARG A 76 11.19 1.13 -2.57
CA ARG A 76 9.90 1.73 -2.25
C ARG A 76 10.14 3.20 -1.96
N VAL A 77 9.40 4.09 -2.59
CA VAL A 77 9.55 5.52 -2.35
C VAL A 77 8.46 5.95 -1.37
N ARG A 78 8.83 6.53 -0.24
CA ARG A 78 7.90 7.12 0.71
C ARG A 78 7.84 8.62 0.54
N PHE A 79 6.62 9.13 0.64
CA PHE A 79 6.29 10.53 0.63
C PHE A 79 5.59 10.88 1.93
N ARG A 80 6.02 11.95 2.59
CA ARG A 80 5.32 12.56 3.72
C ARG A 80 4.94 13.98 3.39
N ILE A 81 3.67 14.26 3.52
CA ILE A 81 3.02 15.49 3.14
C ILE A 81 2.85 16.34 4.39
N LEU A 82 3.52 17.48 4.41
CA LEU A 82 3.45 18.46 5.49
C LEU A 82 2.60 19.64 5.02
N LYS A 83 1.27 19.45 5.06
CA LYS A 83 0.30 20.42 4.51
C LYS A 83 0.47 21.83 5.10
N ALA A 84 0.72 21.94 6.41
CA ALA A 84 0.92 23.22 7.09
C ALA A 84 2.14 24.01 6.55
N HIS A 85 3.15 23.32 6.03
CA HIS A 85 4.38 23.91 5.53
C HIS A 85 4.43 24.00 3.99
N ARG A 86 3.44 23.45 3.28
CA ARG A 86 3.47 23.29 1.81
C ARG A 86 4.70 22.51 1.35
N GLU A 87 5.10 21.49 2.13
CA GLU A 87 6.27 20.67 1.88
C GLU A 87 5.91 19.19 1.68
N VAL A 88 6.70 18.49 0.87
CA VAL A 88 6.65 17.03 0.72
C VAL A 88 8.04 16.47 0.90
N LEU A 89 8.22 15.64 1.92
CA LEU A 89 9.45 14.90 2.18
C LEU A 89 9.41 13.58 1.41
N VAL A 90 10.53 13.18 0.82
CA VAL A 90 10.65 11.97 0.02
C VAL A 90 11.88 11.17 0.40
N TRP A 91 11.75 9.85 0.55
CA TRP A 91 12.87 8.97 0.87
C TRP A 91 12.66 7.54 0.39
N ASN A 92 13.75 6.80 0.20
CA ASN A 92 13.69 5.39 -0.17
C ASN A 92 13.53 4.50 1.07
N ALA A 93 12.39 3.82 1.17
CA ALA A 93 12.03 3.01 2.32
C ALA A 93 12.79 1.66 2.35
N GLY A 94 13.82 1.64 3.19
CA GLY A 94 14.73 0.50 3.37
C GLY A 94 16.09 0.71 2.70
N GLY A 95 16.36 1.89 2.13
CA GLY A 95 17.68 2.30 1.68
C GLY A 95 18.31 3.33 2.62
N SER A 96 19.63 3.52 2.51
CA SER A 96 20.39 4.57 3.20
C SER A 96 20.43 5.90 2.43
N GLU A 97 19.73 5.99 1.30
CA GLU A 97 19.77 7.15 0.40
C GLU A 97 19.06 8.38 0.97
N THR A 98 19.57 9.53 0.54
CA THR A 98 19.26 10.88 1.00
C THR A 98 17.77 11.21 0.89
N SER A 99 17.20 11.68 2.00
CA SER A 99 15.84 12.24 2.01
C SER A 99 15.80 13.53 1.20
N GLY A 100 15.03 13.54 0.12
CA GLY A 100 14.72 14.75 -0.62
C GLY A 100 13.60 15.55 0.05
N LYS A 101 13.57 16.86 -0.19
CA LYS A 101 12.48 17.73 0.23
C LYS A 101 11.99 18.58 -0.95
N PHE A 102 10.69 18.54 -1.18
CA PHE A 102 10.01 19.49 -2.04
C PHE A 102 9.37 20.59 -1.21
N THR A 103 9.42 21.81 -1.74
CA THR A 103 8.86 23.01 -1.14
C THR A 103 7.93 23.70 -2.15
N ASP A 104 7.10 24.63 -1.68
CA ASP A 104 6.06 25.29 -2.49
C ASP A 104 5.13 24.32 -3.23
N CYS A 105 4.58 23.37 -2.47
CA CYS A 105 3.63 22.40 -2.98
C CYS A 105 2.17 22.87 -2.81
N GLU A 106 1.36 22.65 -3.84
CA GLU A 106 -0.09 22.67 -3.78
C GLU A 106 -0.58 21.33 -3.22
N ILE A 107 -1.05 21.32 -1.98
CA ILE A 107 -1.44 20.10 -1.27
C ILE A 107 -2.95 20.12 -0.99
N LYS A 108 -3.69 19.23 -1.65
CA LYS A 108 -5.09 18.95 -1.28
C LYS A 108 -5.11 17.94 -0.13
N ASP A 109 -4.45 16.81 -0.34
CA ASP A 109 -4.33 15.69 0.60
C ASP A 109 -3.08 14.83 0.29
N GLY A 110 -2.86 13.73 1.03
CA GLY A 110 -1.70 12.85 0.84
C GLY A 110 -1.64 12.07 -0.49
N ARG A 111 -2.74 12.06 -1.25
CA ARG A 111 -2.91 11.40 -2.56
C ARG A 111 -3.04 12.39 -3.72
N ASN A 112 -3.19 13.69 -3.41
CA ASN A 112 -3.40 14.76 -4.37
C ASN A 112 -2.54 15.95 -3.99
N TRP A 113 -1.35 16.03 -4.57
CA TRP A 113 -0.41 17.13 -4.35
C TRP A 113 0.46 17.34 -5.58
N LYS A 114 0.95 18.56 -5.75
CA LYS A 114 1.86 18.95 -6.83
C LYS A 114 2.88 19.94 -6.30
N CYS A 115 4.15 19.72 -6.57
CA CYS A 115 5.22 20.65 -6.21
C CYS A 115 5.80 21.31 -7.46
N GLN A 116 6.32 22.53 -7.33
CA GLN A 116 7.04 23.18 -8.41
C GLN A 116 8.44 22.57 -8.53
N LEU A 117 8.88 22.26 -9.74
CA LEU A 117 10.26 21.85 -9.98
C LEU A 117 11.14 23.09 -9.86
N ARG A 118 12.09 23.03 -8.93
CA ARG A 118 13.17 23.98 -8.86
C ARG A 118 14.47 23.31 -9.33
N PRO A 119 15.48 24.09 -9.74
CA PRO A 119 16.78 23.54 -10.16
C PRO A 119 17.49 22.74 -9.07
N ASP A 120 17.20 23.02 -7.80
CA ASP A 120 17.72 22.35 -6.60
C ASP A 120 16.83 21.20 -6.11
N ALA A 121 15.74 20.89 -6.81
CA ALA A 121 14.83 19.84 -6.40
C ALA A 121 15.50 18.46 -6.49
N PRO A 122 15.23 17.56 -5.53
CA PRO A 122 15.81 16.23 -5.54
C PRO A 122 15.36 15.45 -6.79
N SER A 123 16.30 14.74 -7.41
CA SER A 123 16.07 13.87 -8.59
C SER A 123 15.29 12.62 -8.19
N THR A 124 14.02 12.81 -7.87
CA THR A 124 13.15 11.69 -7.50
C THR A 124 12.25 11.27 -8.64
N VAL A 125 11.53 10.20 -8.37
CA VAL A 125 10.70 9.49 -9.32
C VAL A 125 9.45 10.30 -9.73
N THR A 126 9.01 11.26 -8.90
CA THR A 126 7.88 12.16 -9.22
C THR A 126 7.86 13.41 -8.32
N HIS A 127 7.32 14.52 -8.83
CA HIS A 127 6.98 15.74 -8.07
C HIS A 127 5.46 15.98 -7.97
N GLN A 128 4.64 15.03 -8.46
CA GLN A 128 3.19 15.18 -8.51
C GLN A 128 2.48 13.84 -8.25
N MET A 129 1.45 13.90 -7.40
CA MET A 129 0.57 12.78 -7.09
C MET A 129 -0.87 13.15 -7.43
N VAL A 130 -1.54 12.32 -8.23
CA VAL A 130 -2.95 12.50 -8.60
C VAL A 130 -3.69 11.20 -8.33
N HIS A 131 -4.76 11.26 -7.54
CA HIS A 131 -5.52 10.09 -7.10
C HIS A 131 -4.68 8.98 -6.47
N GLY A 132 -3.56 9.34 -5.83
CA GLY A 132 -2.63 8.40 -5.19
C GLY A 132 -1.67 7.70 -6.17
N GLN A 133 -1.68 8.12 -7.44
CA GLN A 133 -0.75 7.68 -8.47
C GLN A 133 0.31 8.74 -8.74
N PRO A 134 1.59 8.35 -8.78
CA PRO A 134 2.67 9.26 -9.10
C PRO A 134 2.68 9.55 -10.61
N ILE A 135 2.76 10.82 -10.98
CA ILE A 135 2.90 11.22 -12.38
C ILE A 135 4.39 11.29 -12.72
N PRO A 136 4.86 10.61 -13.79
CA PRO A 136 6.26 10.66 -14.19
C PRO A 136 6.74 12.09 -14.39
N ASP A 137 7.90 12.40 -13.83
CA ASP A 137 8.52 13.71 -14.02
C ASP A 137 9.27 13.76 -15.37
N PRO A 138 8.88 14.62 -16.33
CA PRO A 138 9.62 14.77 -17.58
C PRO A 138 11.08 15.22 -17.37
N ALA A 139 11.39 15.93 -16.28
CA ALA A 139 12.75 16.36 -15.96
C ALA A 139 13.65 15.21 -15.45
N SER A 140 13.06 14.15 -14.90
CA SER A 140 13.83 12.99 -14.40
C SER A 140 14.40 12.13 -15.54
N GLY A 141 13.79 12.22 -16.74
CA GLY A 141 14.14 11.39 -17.90
C GLY A 141 13.97 9.88 -17.71
N LYS A 142 13.49 9.42 -16.54
CA LYS A 142 13.34 8.00 -16.20
C LYS A 142 11.87 7.63 -16.17
N PRO A 143 11.44 6.59 -16.92
CA PRO A 143 10.07 6.12 -16.84
C PRO A 143 9.82 5.54 -15.44
N LEU A 144 8.71 5.96 -14.84
CA LEU A 144 8.27 5.46 -13.55
C LEU A 144 7.35 4.26 -13.75
N HIS A 145 7.81 3.10 -13.30
CA HIS A 145 7.02 1.88 -13.28
C HIS A 145 6.62 1.52 -11.85
N THR A 146 5.31 1.53 -11.59
CA THR A 146 4.73 1.24 -10.27
C THR A 146 3.74 0.11 -10.36
N VAL A 147 3.58 -0.62 -9.25
CA VAL A 147 2.58 -1.68 -9.12
C VAL A 147 1.83 -1.55 -7.80
N ALA A 148 0.71 -2.23 -7.69
CA ALA A 148 0.02 -2.38 -6.42
C ALA A 148 0.92 -3.03 -5.35
N LYS A 149 0.69 -2.68 -4.08
CA LYS A 149 1.42 -3.21 -2.92
C LYS A 149 1.45 -4.75 -2.87
N TRP A 150 0.32 -5.40 -3.17
CA TRP A 150 0.21 -6.86 -3.16
C TRP A 150 1.10 -7.49 -4.23
N HIS A 151 1.10 -6.93 -5.44
CA HIS A 151 1.92 -7.42 -6.55
C HIS A 151 3.41 -7.23 -6.22
N TRP A 152 3.79 -6.09 -5.65
CA TRP A 152 5.16 -5.85 -5.19
C TRP A 152 5.65 -6.87 -4.16
N TRP A 153 4.80 -7.26 -3.20
CA TRP A 153 5.15 -8.28 -2.21
C TRP A 153 5.31 -9.66 -2.83
N LEU A 154 4.46 -10.02 -3.79
CA LEU A 154 4.61 -11.28 -4.54
C LEU A 154 5.91 -11.32 -5.31
N LEU A 155 6.26 -10.22 -6.00
CA LEU A 155 7.55 -10.08 -6.69
C LEU A 155 8.73 -10.21 -5.71
N ARG A 156 8.60 -9.67 -4.49
CA ARG A 156 9.63 -9.80 -3.45
C ARG A 156 9.84 -11.25 -2.97
N TRP A 157 8.79 -12.07 -3.02
CA TRP A 157 8.86 -13.50 -2.73
C TRP A 157 9.23 -14.36 -3.95
N GLY A 158 9.53 -13.73 -5.10
CA GLY A 158 9.93 -14.42 -6.33
C GLY A 158 8.78 -14.89 -7.21
N LEU A 159 7.54 -14.48 -6.90
CA LEU A 159 6.34 -14.81 -7.68
C LEU A 159 6.04 -13.66 -8.65
N SER A 160 6.46 -13.81 -9.91
CA SER A 160 6.15 -12.85 -10.98
C SER A 160 4.77 -13.12 -11.58
N LEU A 161 3.79 -12.28 -11.27
CA LEU A 161 2.45 -12.33 -11.86
C LEU A 161 2.31 -11.28 -12.95
N GLY A 162 2.65 -11.67 -14.17
CA GLY A 162 2.52 -10.80 -15.34
C GLY A 162 3.77 -9.96 -15.62
N HIS A 163 3.67 -9.19 -16.70
CA HIS A 163 4.78 -8.45 -17.29
C HIS A 163 4.46 -6.95 -17.41
N GLU A 164 3.33 -6.49 -16.88
CA GLU A 164 2.85 -5.11 -17.03
C GLU A 164 2.93 -4.36 -15.70
N ALA A 165 3.53 -3.18 -15.75
CA ALA A 165 3.50 -2.21 -14.69
C ALA A 165 2.17 -1.44 -14.76
N GLY A 166 1.50 -1.36 -13.63
CA GLY A 166 0.18 -0.79 -13.51
C GLY A 166 -0.26 -0.86 -12.04
N PRO A 167 -0.78 0.24 -11.47
CA PRO A 167 -1.31 0.23 -10.12
C PRO A 167 -2.60 -0.59 -9.98
#